data_AF-A0A371XPG2-F1
#
_entry.id   AF-A0A371XPG2-F1
#
_cell.length_a   1.000
_cell.length_b   1.000
_cell.length_c   1.000
_cell.angle_alpha   90.00
_cell.angle_beta   90.00
_cell.angle_gamma   90.00
#
_symmetry.space_group_name_H-M   'P 1'
#
loop_
_entity.id
_entity.type
_entity.pdbx_description
1 polymer ?
#
loop_
_entity_poly.entity_id
_entity_poly.type
_entity_poly.pdbx_seq_one_letter_code
_entity_poly.pdbx_strand_id
1 'polypeptide(L)' 'MVSCKPGAHHELPFDDVLGLERWGLERNLIGRCGCNVGIDPAWYRGGQRLIRALDDAVPAELAFDGAELAPPAGP' A
#
# COMPACT_ATOMS: atom_id res chain seq x y z
N MET A 1 8.77 -0.27 -18.64
CA MET A 1 7.88 -1.19 -17.91
C MET A 1 8.75 -1.90 -16.87
N VAL A 2 8.61 -1.54 -15.59
CA VAL A 2 9.45 -2.10 -14.52
C VAL A 2 8.89 -3.47 -14.18
N SER A 3 9.66 -4.53 -14.43
CA SER A 3 9.26 -5.90 -14.10
C SER A 3 9.66 -6.20 -12.66
N CYS A 4 8.68 -6.35 -11.77
CA CYS A 4 8.90 -6.86 -10.42
C CYS A 4 9.25 -8.34 -10.51
N LYS A 5 10.52 -8.70 -10.24
CA LYS A 5 10.96 -10.10 -10.11
C LYS A 5 11.23 -10.40 -8.63
N PRO A 6 10.95 -11.63 -8.15
CA PRO A 6 11.35 -12.04 -6.80
C PRO A 6 12.84 -11.78 -6.55
N GLY A 7 13.17 -11.15 -5.42
CA GLY A 7 14.54 -10.75 -5.06
C GLY A 7 15.05 -9.45 -5.70
N ALA A 8 14.27 -8.82 -6.60
CA ALA A 8 14.59 -7.49 -7.09
C ALA A 8 14.14 -6.42 -6.08
N HIS A 9 15.02 -5.44 -5.84
CA HIS A 9 14.60 -4.21 -5.17
C HIS A 9 13.59 -3.48 -6.05
N HIS A 10 12.47 -3.09 -5.46
CA HIS A 10 11.44 -2.30 -6.14
C HIS A 10 11.28 -0.98 -5.41
N GLU A 11 11.41 0.11 -6.15
CA GLU A 11 11.31 1.48 -5.63
C GLU A 11 10.09 2.15 -6.25
N LEU A 12 9.34 2.87 -5.43
CA LEU A 12 8.21 3.70 -5.86
C LEU A 12 8.40 5.11 -5.27
N PRO A 13 8.70 6.13 -6.09
CA PRO A 13 8.70 7.52 -5.64
C PRO A 13 7.30 7.95 -5.20
N PHE A 14 7.19 8.80 -4.17
CA PHE A 14 5.89 9.28 -3.69
C PHE A 14 5.11 10.07 -4.75
N ASP A 15 5.79 10.82 -5.62
CA ASP A 15 5.16 11.56 -6.74
C ASP A 15 4.54 10.65 -7.81
N ASP A 16 4.89 9.36 -7.79
CA ASP A 16 4.31 8.33 -8.64
C ASP A 16 3.22 7.50 -7.93
N VAL A 17 2.92 7.78 -6.66
CA VAL A 17 1.78 7.18 -5.96
C VAL A 17 0.50 7.79 -6.50
N LEU A 18 -0.40 6.93 -6.98
CA LEU A 18 -1.75 7.30 -7.43
C LEU A 18 -2.82 6.95 -6.38
N GLY A 19 -2.48 6.14 -5.38
CA GLY A 19 -3.40 5.77 -4.33
C GLY A 19 -2.70 5.13 -3.13
N LEU A 20 -3.22 5.41 -1.94
CA LEU A 20 -2.90 4.71 -0.71
C LEU A 20 -4.18 4.08 -0.16
N GLU A 21 -4.30 2.79 -0.38
CA GLU A 21 -5.42 2.02 0.13
C GLU A 21 -5.13 1.56 1.56
N ARG A 22 -6.08 1.76 2.47
CA ARG A 22 -5.98 1.43 3.90
C ARG A 22 -6.82 0.19 4.22
N TRP A 23 -6.16 -0.84 4.75
CA TRP A 23 -6.79 -2.08 5.19
C TRP A 23 -6.52 -2.28 6.68
N GLY A 24 -7.31 -1.61 7.52
CA GLY A 24 -7.05 -1.55 8.96
C GLY A 24 -5.64 -1.00 9.25
N LEU A 25 -4.75 -1.86 9.73
CA LEU A 25 -3.35 -1.50 10.02
C LEU A 25 -2.41 -1.61 8.81
N GLU A 26 -2.87 -2.24 7.73
CA GLU A 26 -2.08 -2.45 6.51
C GLU A 26 -2.25 -1.30 5.52
N ARG A 27 -1.29 -1.16 4.62
CA ARG A 27 -1.32 -0.20 3.53
C ARG A 27 -1.00 -0.89 2.21
N ASN A 28 -1.64 -0.43 1.14
CA ASN A 28 -1.31 -0.83 -0.21
C ASN A 28 -1.07 0.43 -1.05
N LEU A 29 0.17 0.62 -1.51
CA LEU A 29 0.55 1.73 -2.39
C LEU A 29 0.31 1.33 -3.85
N ILE A 30 -0.44 2.14 -4.56
CA ILE A 30 -0.75 1.96 -5.97
C ILE A 30 0.07 2.98 -6.76
N GLY A 31 1.01 2.51 -7.57
CA GLY A 31 1.89 3.36 -8.36
C GLY A 31 1.41 3.60 -9.79
N ARG A 32 1.88 4.69 -10.40
CA ARG A 32 1.58 5.11 -11.78
C ARG A 32 1.88 4.05 -12.83
N CYS A 33 2.87 3.18 -12.57
CA CYS A 33 3.25 2.10 -13.47
C CYS A 33 2.39 0.83 -13.32
N GLY A 34 1.34 0.88 -12.50
CA GLY A 34 0.45 -0.26 -12.23
C GLY A 34 0.99 -1.22 -11.17
N CYS A 35 2.03 -0.85 -10.43
CA CYS A 35 2.54 -1.63 -9.30
C CYS A 35 1.66 -1.44 -8.06
N ASN A 36 1.51 -2.52 -7.27
CA ASN A 36 0.91 -2.49 -5.94
C ASN A 36 1.95 -2.97 -4.92
N VAL A 37 2.16 -2.20 -3.86
CA VAL A 37 3.09 -2.54 -2.77
C VAL A 37 2.31 -2.68 -1.48
N GLY A 38 2.08 -3.93 -1.08
CA GLY A 38 1.45 -4.28 0.20
C GLY A 38 2.44 -4.14 1.36
N ILE A 39 1.96 -3.53 2.44
CA ILE A 39 2.76 -3.17 3.61
C ILE A 39 1.97 -3.55 4.86
N ASP A 40 2.43 -4.61 5.52
CA ASP A 40 1.96 -5.02 6.83
C ASP A 40 2.96 -4.57 7.91
N PRO A 41 2.54 -3.77 8.91
CA PRO A 41 3.42 -3.33 9.98
C PRO A 41 4.02 -4.48 10.81
N ALA A 42 3.42 -5.67 10.82
CA ALA A 42 3.92 -6.83 11.54
C ALA A 42 5.16 -7.46 10.90
N TRP A 43 5.40 -7.22 9.60
CA TRP A 43 6.55 -7.82 8.89
C TRP A 43 7.87 -7.13 9.19
N TYR A 44 7.83 -5.90 9.72
CA TYR A 44 9.00 -5.05 9.88
C TYR A 44 9.20 -4.63 11.33
N ARG A 45 10.45 -4.65 11.81
CA ARG A 45 10.79 -4.01 13.08
C ARG A 45 10.52 -2.51 12.96
N GLY A 46 9.59 -2.00 13.75
CA GLY A 46 9.16 -0.61 13.68
C GLY A 46 8.14 -0.32 12.59
N GLY A 47 7.43 -1.32 12.06
CA GLY A 47 6.43 -1.16 11.01
C GLY A 47 5.36 -0.11 11.32
N GLN A 48 4.97 0.06 12.58
CA GLN A 48 4.06 1.15 13.00
C GLN A 48 4.60 2.56 12.68
N ARG A 49 5.92 2.76 12.72
CA ARG A 49 6.55 4.01 12.29
C ARG A 49 6.52 4.16 10.78
N LEU A 50 6.67 3.07 10.03
CA LEU A 50 6.53 3.08 8.57
C LEU A 50 5.11 3.45 8.15
N ILE A 51 4.08 2.85 8.78
CA ILE A 51 2.67 3.19 8.50
C ILE A 51 2.42 4.68 8.70
N ARG A 52 2.84 5.25 9.84
CA ARG A 52 2.72 6.69 10.09
C ARG A 52 3.43 7.54 9.04
N ALA A 53 4.65 7.16 8.66
CA ALA A 53 5.39 7.89 7.65
C ALA A 53 4.69 7.87 6.27
N LEU A 54 4.02 6.76 5.92
CA LEU A 54 3.23 6.67 4.70
C LEU A 54 1.97 7.54 4.77
N ASP A 55 1.23 7.45 5.88
CA ASP A 55 0.02 8.25 6.10
C ASP A 55 0.31 9.76 6.11
N ASP A 56 1.47 10.17 6.62
CA ASP A 56 1.91 11.57 6.63
C ASP A 56 2.41 12.05 5.26
N ALA A 57 3.01 11.15 4.46
CA ALA A 57 3.65 11.51 3.19
C ALA A 57 2.68 11.49 2.00
N VAL A 58 1.67 10.61 2.01
CA VAL A 58 0.71 10.52 0.90
C VAL A 58 -0.40 11.56 1.10
N PRO A 59 -0.68 12.42 0.10
CA PRO A 59 -1.78 13.38 0.15
C PRO A 59 -3.12 12.70 0.46
N ALA A 60 -3.93 13.34 1.31
CA ALA A 60 -5.18 12.79 1.80
C ALA A 60 -6.17 12.47 0.66
N GLU A 61 -6.14 13.24 -0.43
CA GLU A 61 -6.95 13.04 -1.63
C GLU A 61 -6.63 11.75 -2.41
N LEU A 62 -5.44 11.16 -2.17
CA LEU A 62 -5.04 9.88 -2.75
C LEU A 62 -5.28 8.71 -1.79
N ALA A 63 -5.64 8.99 -0.53
CA ALA A 63 -5.86 7.96 0.47
C ALA A 63 -7.34 7.55 0.53
N PHE A 64 -7.60 6.25 0.56
CA PHE A 64 -8.95 5.70 0.66
C PHE A 64 -8.95 4.40 1.46
N ASP A 65 -10.08 4.10 2.10
CA ASP A 65 -10.24 2.83 2.81
C ASP A 65 -10.59 1.72 1.81
N GLY A 66 -9.88 0.60 1.91
CA GLY A 66 -10.19 -0.60 1.15
C GLY A 66 -11.55 -1.15 1.57
N ALA A 67 -12.33 -1.62 0.60
CA ALA A 67 -13.59 -2.28 0.92
C ALA A 67 -13.29 -3.63 1.56
N GLU A 68 -13.64 -3.81 2.84
CA GLU A 68 -13.64 -5.14 3.47
C GLU A 68 -14.41 -6.07 2.53
N LEU A 69 -13.77 -7.15 2.06
CA LEU A 69 -14.46 -8.16 1.27
C LEU A 69 -15.63 -8.64 2.13
N ALA A 70 -16.85 -8.21 1.77
CA ALA A 70 -18.04 -8.77 2.38
C ALA A 70 -17.88 -10.30 2.30
N PRO A 71 -18.11 -11.04 3.40
CA PRO A 71 -18.03 -12.48 3.35
C PRO A 71 -18.88 -12.96 2.17
N PRO A 72 -18.43 -13.96 1.41
CA PRO A 72 -19.21 -14.45 0.27
C PRO A 72 -20.63 -14.70 0.77
N ALA A 73 -21.62 -14.16 0.06
CA ALA A 73 -23.01 -14.48 0.34
C ALA A 73 -23.10 -16.02 0.38
N GLY A 74 -23.47 -16.57 1.54
CA GLY A 74 -23.66 -18.00 1.70
C GLY A 74 -24.65 -18.55 0.69
N PRO A 75 -24.67 -19.87 0.46
CA PRO A 75 -25.53 -20.50 -0.54
C PRO A 75 -27.01 -20.17 -0.35
#